data_AF-A0A7W7SE70-F1
#
_entry.id   AF-A0A7W7SE70-F1
#
_cell.length_a   1.000
_cell.length_b   1.000
_cell.length_c   1.000
_cell.angle_alpha   90.00
_cell.angle_beta   90.00
_cell.angle_gamma   90.00
#
_symmetry.space_group_name_H-M   'P 1'
#
loop_
_entity.id
_entity.type
_entity.pdbx_description
1 polymer ?
#
loop_
_entity_poly.entity_id
_entity_poly.type
_entity_poly.pdbx_seq_one_letter_code
_entity_poly.pdbx_strand_id
1 'polypeptide(L)'
;MAMMYNIIAVEGVSWDRLQLTLGDLFSVPVGDVEVVNSGEFEDRNLGARVSCEYQRLSGDVSWALDIYATNEVQSQPTEPALAAGLAGWLRQTFLFPDAGIRPSSYWAATADGRMVRARVFESDTEDFFIRVDAIEEPVSGLAHVPIERIPEVIRDSFVPSPLVDSFAAWLKGCEEMYPDSDGVKESGEHLFVGSLRAWEMMTVRISQGWPPSAWYPAEFYREDLDNRDSLCQISNDLPAAISKAFLDVLNRIDGEFIRLTVDDGGVALDTEMEILDPAPPVRNWWWRRRPIELPWNSS
;
A
#
# COMPACT_ATOMS: atom_id res chain seq x y z
N MET A 1 3.71 13.33 21.82
CA MET A 1 3.31 13.94 20.53
C MET A 1 1.81 13.78 20.47
N ALA A 2 1.07 14.85 20.20
CA ALA A 2 -0.38 14.76 20.16
C ALA A 2 -0.74 13.91 18.94
N MET A 3 -1.66 12.98 19.10
CA MET A 3 -2.07 12.06 18.05
C MET A 3 -3.44 12.47 17.54
N MET A 4 -3.56 12.50 16.22
CA MET A 4 -4.81 12.72 15.50
C MET A 4 -5.14 11.43 14.76
N TYR A 5 -6.41 11.02 14.84
CA TYR A 5 -6.92 9.82 14.20
C TYR A 5 -8.07 10.23 13.27
N ASN A 6 -8.10 9.67 12.07
CA ASN A 6 -9.18 9.86 11.11
C ASN A 6 -9.93 8.53 10.97
N ILE A 7 -11.10 8.47 11.59
CA ILE A 7 -11.93 7.27 11.62
C ILE A 7 -13.26 7.56 10.94
N ILE A 8 -13.70 6.66 10.06
CA ILE A 8 -14.98 6.78 9.36
C ILE A 8 -15.92 5.68 9.83
N ALA A 9 -17.11 6.05 10.32
CA ALA A 9 -18.14 5.08 10.68
C ALA A 9 -18.98 4.71 9.45
N VAL A 10 -19.08 3.41 9.15
CA VAL A 10 -19.95 2.91 8.06
C VAL A 10 -21.42 3.15 8.41
N GLU A 11 -21.78 2.88 9.66
CA GLU A 11 -23.16 2.94 10.16
C GLU A 11 -23.38 4.14 11.10
N GLY A 12 -24.62 4.36 11.55
CA GLY A 12 -24.94 5.42 12.49
C GLY A 12 -24.35 5.18 13.89
N VAL A 13 -23.78 6.21 14.51
CA VAL A 13 -23.10 6.11 15.82
C VAL A 13 -23.97 6.62 16.96
N SER A 14 -23.87 5.97 18.12
CA SER A 14 -24.42 6.48 19.39
C SER A 14 -23.36 7.31 20.11
N TRP A 15 -23.58 8.61 20.23
CA TRP A 15 -22.61 9.57 20.78
C TRP A 15 -22.25 9.29 22.24
N ASP A 16 -23.22 9.00 23.09
CA ASP A 16 -22.97 8.64 24.50
C ASP A 16 -22.09 7.40 24.62
N ARG A 17 -22.34 6.39 23.78
CA ARG A 17 -21.52 5.17 23.75
C ARG A 17 -20.13 5.44 23.18
N LEU A 18 -20.01 6.29 22.17
CA LEU A 18 -18.72 6.70 21.61
C LEU A 18 -17.88 7.40 22.69
N GLN A 19 -18.45 8.37 23.42
CA GLN A 19 -17.76 9.09 24.48
C GLN A 19 -17.24 8.15 25.59
N LEU A 20 -18.09 7.23 26.06
CA LEU A 20 -17.69 6.19 27.03
C LEU A 20 -16.57 5.30 26.48
N THR A 21 -16.71 4.83 25.24
CA THR A 21 -15.72 3.95 24.60
C THR A 21 -14.37 4.64 24.45
N LEU A 22 -14.35 5.92 24.05
CA LEU A 22 -13.13 6.70 23.97
C LEU A 22 -12.49 6.89 25.35
N GLY A 23 -13.29 7.14 26.40
CA GLY A 23 -12.79 7.21 27.77
C GLY A 23 -12.06 5.93 28.19
N ASP A 24 -12.65 4.78 27.89
CA ASP A 24 -12.06 3.48 28.19
C ASP A 24 -10.79 3.22 27.35
N LEU A 25 -10.83 3.45 26.04
CA LEU A 25 -9.71 3.18 25.12
C LEU A 25 -8.48 4.07 25.41
N PHE A 26 -8.69 5.33 25.80
CA PHE A 26 -7.63 6.26 26.16
C PHE A 26 -7.30 6.24 27.67
N SER A 27 -8.04 5.45 28.46
CA SER A 27 -7.89 5.37 29.93
C SER A 27 -8.00 6.73 30.62
N VAL A 28 -8.99 7.53 30.21
CA VAL A 28 -9.32 8.84 30.80
C VAL A 28 -10.74 8.84 31.35
N PRO A 29 -11.06 9.66 32.37
CA PRO A 29 -12.43 9.85 32.82
C PRO A 29 -13.33 10.30 31.67
N VAL A 30 -14.56 9.80 31.60
CA VAL A 30 -15.52 10.20 30.54
C VAL A 30 -15.76 11.71 30.48
N GLY A 31 -15.67 12.41 31.63
CA GLY A 31 -15.79 13.87 31.70
C GLY A 31 -14.60 14.64 31.08
N ASP A 32 -13.48 13.95 30.84
CA ASP A 32 -12.32 14.49 30.12
C ASP A 32 -12.38 14.15 28.61
N VAL A 33 -13.48 13.54 28.15
CA VAL A 33 -13.74 13.23 26.73
C VAL A 33 -14.84 14.15 26.21
N GLU A 34 -14.58 14.82 25.09
CA GLU A 34 -15.58 15.60 24.36
C GLU A 34 -15.96 14.93 23.05
N VAL A 35 -17.25 14.91 22.72
CA VAL A 35 -17.77 14.48 21.42
C VAL A 35 -18.70 15.57 20.91
N VAL A 36 -18.31 16.26 19.83
CA VAL A 36 -18.99 17.47 19.34
C VAL A 36 -19.10 17.47 17.82
N ASN A 37 -20.16 18.10 17.30
CA ASN A 37 -20.31 18.29 15.86
C ASN A 37 -19.23 19.28 15.36
N SER A 38 -18.60 19.01 14.22
CA SER A 38 -17.53 19.86 13.67
C SER A 38 -17.96 21.31 13.40
N GLY A 39 -19.26 21.57 13.24
CA GLY A 39 -19.82 22.92 13.07
C GLY A 39 -20.11 23.70 14.36
N GLU A 40 -20.01 23.07 15.53
CA GLU A 40 -20.35 23.66 16.83
C GLU A 40 -19.09 24.09 17.61
N PHE A 41 -18.95 25.39 17.85
CA PHE A 41 -17.76 25.97 18.49
C PHE A 41 -18.03 26.64 19.85
N GLU A 42 -19.28 27.00 20.14
CA GLU A 42 -19.61 27.88 21.27
C GLU A 42 -19.52 27.18 22.64
N ASP A 43 -19.73 25.86 22.68
CA ASP A 43 -19.79 25.07 23.92
C ASP A 43 -18.61 24.09 24.09
N ARG A 44 -17.50 24.31 23.38
CA ARG A 44 -16.35 23.39 23.42
C ARG A 44 -15.67 23.34 24.79
N ASN A 45 -15.50 22.13 25.31
CA ASN A 45 -14.70 21.83 26.48
C ASN A 45 -13.20 21.90 26.13
N LEU A 46 -12.64 23.11 26.19
CA LEU A 46 -11.21 23.36 25.95
C LEU A 46 -10.27 22.61 26.92
N GLY A 47 -10.82 22.03 28.01
CA GLY A 47 -10.08 21.20 28.95
C GLY A 47 -10.13 19.69 28.66
N ALA A 48 -10.85 19.26 27.62
CA ALA A 48 -10.93 17.85 27.25
C ALA A 48 -9.54 17.31 26.89
N ARG A 49 -9.23 16.12 27.41
CA ARG A 49 -7.96 15.43 27.11
C ARG A 49 -8.05 14.63 25.82
N VAL A 50 -9.27 14.19 25.49
CA VAL A 50 -9.61 13.53 24.23
C VAL A 50 -10.82 14.27 23.67
N SER A 51 -10.72 14.73 22.43
CA SER A 51 -11.84 15.34 21.71
C SER A 51 -12.13 14.52 20.45
N CYS A 52 -13.40 14.37 20.12
CA CYS A 52 -13.88 13.78 18.88
C CYS A 52 -14.79 14.78 18.20
N GLU A 53 -14.35 15.31 17.08
CA GLU A 53 -15.22 16.08 16.19
C GLU A 53 -15.87 15.12 15.20
N TYR A 54 -17.17 15.27 14.96
CA TYR A 54 -17.87 14.44 13.99
C TYR A 54 -18.59 15.27 12.94
N GLN A 55 -18.57 14.76 11.71
CA GLN A 55 -19.28 15.32 10.57
C GLN A 55 -20.09 14.24 9.85
N ARG A 56 -21.32 14.58 9.45
CA ARG A 56 -22.15 13.66 8.65
C ARG A 56 -21.58 13.53 7.25
N LEU A 57 -21.48 12.30 6.77
CA LEU A 57 -21.08 11.97 5.41
C LEU A 57 -22.27 11.43 4.60
N SER A 58 -22.07 11.38 3.28
CA SER A 58 -22.97 10.73 2.32
C SER A 58 -22.24 9.57 1.63
N GLY A 59 -23.00 8.64 1.02
CA GLY A 59 -22.45 7.50 0.30
C GLY A 59 -22.55 6.21 1.12
N ASP A 60 -21.46 5.42 1.13
CA ASP A 60 -21.40 4.11 1.78
C ASP A 60 -21.07 4.19 3.28
N VAL A 61 -20.90 5.40 3.80
CA VAL A 61 -20.51 5.70 5.18
C VAL A 61 -21.40 6.78 5.76
N SER A 62 -21.47 6.84 7.09
CA SER A 62 -22.40 7.71 7.80
C SER A 62 -21.72 8.93 8.45
N TRP A 63 -20.50 8.76 8.99
CA TRP A 63 -19.83 9.79 9.79
C TRP A 63 -18.32 9.77 9.61
N ALA A 64 -17.70 10.95 9.49
CA ALA A 64 -16.27 11.16 9.73
C ALA A 64 -16.07 11.53 11.20
N LEU A 65 -15.05 10.96 11.84
CA LEU A 65 -14.66 11.19 13.22
C LEU A 65 -13.19 11.61 13.25
N ASP A 66 -12.96 12.87 13.60
CA ASP A 66 -11.62 13.41 13.85
C ASP A 66 -11.35 13.36 15.35
N ILE A 67 -10.53 12.41 15.77
CA ILE A 67 -10.23 12.17 17.18
C ILE A 67 -8.85 12.74 17.48
N TYR A 68 -8.76 13.56 18.52
CA TYR A 68 -7.53 14.17 18.99
C TYR A 68 -7.29 13.81 20.45
N ALA A 69 -6.06 13.36 20.75
CA ALA A 69 -5.61 13.13 22.12
C ALA A 69 -4.44 14.08 22.45
N THR A 70 -4.56 14.78 23.58
CA THR A 70 -3.50 15.69 24.04
C THR A 70 -2.24 14.90 24.45
N ASN A 71 -1.12 15.61 24.56
CA ASN A 71 0.13 15.02 25.05
C ASN A 71 0.08 14.50 26.50
N GLU A 72 -0.93 14.88 27.27
CA GLU A 72 -1.08 14.48 28.68
C GLU A 72 -1.67 13.07 28.83
N VAL A 73 -2.32 12.56 27.78
CA VAL A 73 -2.87 11.20 27.76
C VAL A 73 -1.72 10.21 27.64
N GLN A 74 -1.52 9.40 28.70
CA GLN A 74 -0.40 8.46 28.78
C GLN A 74 -0.57 7.24 27.88
N SER A 75 -1.80 6.74 27.74
CA SER A 75 -2.11 5.57 26.92
C SER A 75 -2.82 6.02 25.65
N GLN A 76 -2.06 6.12 24.56
CA GLN A 76 -2.61 6.46 23.24
C GLN A 76 -2.53 5.22 22.35
N PRO A 77 -3.68 4.64 21.94
CA PRO A 77 -3.67 3.51 21.02
C PRO A 77 -3.09 3.91 19.66
N THR A 78 -2.60 2.93 18.90
CA THR A 78 -2.36 3.17 17.47
C THR A 78 -3.71 3.31 16.75
N GLU A 79 -3.73 3.95 15.59
CA GLU A 79 -4.98 4.09 14.81
C GLU A 79 -5.67 2.75 14.50
N PRO A 80 -4.96 1.66 14.11
CA PRO A 80 -5.59 0.34 14.00
C PRO A 80 -6.17 -0.17 15.32
N ALA A 81 -5.49 0.05 16.45
CA ALA A 81 -5.97 -0.39 17.76
C ALA A 81 -7.21 0.41 18.21
N LEU A 82 -7.25 1.71 17.91
CA LEU A 82 -8.42 2.56 18.14
C LEU A 82 -9.61 2.10 17.32
N ALA A 83 -9.42 1.91 16.01
CA ALA A 83 -10.47 1.44 15.10
C ALA A 83 -11.01 0.06 15.52
N ALA A 84 -10.12 -0.88 15.87
CA ALA A 84 -10.51 -2.20 16.40
C ALA A 84 -11.32 -2.08 17.70
N GLY A 85 -10.87 -1.23 18.62
CA GLY A 85 -11.55 -0.97 19.89
C GLY A 85 -12.96 -0.43 19.67
N LEU A 86 -13.08 0.62 18.85
CA LEU A 86 -14.37 1.21 18.48
C LEU A 86 -15.29 0.16 17.83
N ALA A 87 -14.78 -0.61 16.87
CA ALA A 87 -15.55 -1.65 16.18
C ALA A 87 -16.09 -2.71 17.14
N GLY A 88 -15.26 -3.20 18.06
CA GLY A 88 -15.66 -4.21 19.04
C GLY A 88 -16.67 -3.70 20.07
N TRP A 89 -16.44 -2.53 20.65
CA TRP A 89 -17.31 -1.95 21.69
C TRP A 89 -18.65 -1.45 21.15
N LEU A 90 -18.64 -0.82 19.98
CA LEU A 90 -19.84 -0.28 19.35
C LEU A 90 -20.57 -1.32 18.49
N ARG A 91 -19.94 -2.45 18.19
CA ARG A 91 -20.45 -3.53 17.32
C ARG A 91 -20.73 -3.04 15.91
N GLN A 92 -19.82 -2.26 15.36
CA GLN A 92 -19.95 -1.58 14.07
C GLN A 92 -18.66 -1.72 13.26
N THR A 93 -18.74 -1.40 11.97
CA THR A 93 -17.56 -1.31 11.10
C THR A 93 -17.05 0.14 11.08
N PHE A 94 -15.73 0.30 11.24
CA PHE A 94 -15.04 1.57 11.10
C PHE A 94 -13.94 1.46 10.04
N LEU A 95 -13.81 2.47 9.20
CA LEU A 95 -12.69 2.61 8.27
C LEU A 95 -11.64 3.55 8.86
N PHE A 96 -10.38 3.34 8.51
CA PHE A 96 -9.28 4.25 8.80
C PHE A 96 -8.25 4.18 7.67
N PRO A 97 -7.52 5.27 7.37
CA PRO A 97 -6.56 5.29 6.28
C PRO A 97 -5.41 4.32 6.57
N ASP A 98 -4.93 3.64 5.53
CA ASP A 98 -3.68 2.91 5.62
C ASP A 98 -2.52 3.91 5.75
N ALA A 99 -1.47 3.56 6.49
CA ALA A 99 -0.32 4.45 6.72
C ALA A 99 0.55 4.68 5.46
N GLY A 100 0.10 4.21 4.30
CA GLY A 100 0.78 4.31 3.02
C GLY A 100 0.58 5.67 2.33
N ILE A 101 1.11 5.78 1.11
CA ILE A 101 1.07 7.01 0.31
C ILE A 101 -0.24 7.19 -0.48
N ARG A 102 -1.11 6.17 -0.54
CA ARG A 102 -2.35 6.23 -1.33
C ARG A 102 -3.51 6.73 -0.47
N PRO A 103 -4.12 7.87 -0.83
CA PRO A 103 -5.31 8.36 -0.14
C PRO A 103 -6.48 7.39 -0.22
N SER A 104 -6.56 6.55 -1.27
CA SER A 104 -7.65 5.59 -1.45
C SER A 104 -7.49 4.29 -0.67
N SER A 105 -6.36 4.06 0.02
CA SER A 105 -6.10 2.82 0.75
C SER A 105 -6.61 2.92 2.18
N TYR A 106 -7.59 2.09 2.54
CA TYR A 106 -8.18 2.07 3.87
C TYR A 106 -8.22 0.64 4.43
N TRP A 107 -8.33 0.57 5.75
CA TRP A 107 -8.65 -0.64 6.49
C TRP A 107 -10.03 -0.53 7.11
N ALA A 108 -10.82 -1.61 7.03
CA ALA A 108 -12.09 -1.80 7.71
C ALA A 108 -11.88 -2.65 8.97
N ALA A 109 -11.97 -2.02 10.14
CA ALA A 109 -12.04 -2.68 11.42
C ALA A 109 -13.48 -3.16 11.66
N THR A 110 -13.63 -4.46 11.88
CA THR A 110 -14.94 -5.10 12.03
C THR A 110 -15.22 -5.49 13.48
N ALA A 111 -16.49 -5.63 13.82
CA ALA A 111 -16.94 -5.97 15.18
C ALA A 111 -16.47 -7.34 15.70
N ASP A 112 -16.03 -8.24 14.80
CA ASP A 112 -15.46 -9.55 15.14
C ASP A 112 -13.94 -9.52 15.33
N GLY A 113 -13.32 -8.35 15.17
CA GLY A 113 -11.89 -8.11 15.36
C GLY A 113 -11.05 -8.32 14.11
N ARG A 114 -11.64 -8.63 12.94
CA ARG A 114 -10.90 -8.66 11.67
C ARG A 114 -10.59 -7.26 11.16
N MET A 115 -9.46 -7.15 10.46
CA MET A 115 -9.05 -6.00 9.66
C MET A 115 -9.11 -6.39 8.18
N VAL A 116 -9.98 -5.75 7.42
CA VAL A 116 -10.19 -6.06 6.00
C VAL A 116 -9.77 -4.86 5.17
N ARG A 117 -9.02 -5.05 4.08
CA ARG A 117 -8.66 -3.92 3.22
C ARG A 117 -9.85 -3.41 2.43
N ALA A 118 -9.87 -2.09 2.23
CA ALA A 118 -10.89 -1.39 1.48
C ALA A 118 -10.24 -0.36 0.54
N ARG A 119 -10.76 -0.25 -0.69
CA ARG A 119 -10.46 0.85 -1.60
C ARG A 119 -11.58 1.87 -1.49
N VAL A 120 -11.23 3.11 -1.16
CA VAL A 120 -12.19 4.19 -0.90
C VAL A 120 -11.94 5.34 -1.87
N PHE A 121 -13.02 5.91 -2.40
CA PHE A 121 -12.98 7.13 -3.19
C PHE A 121 -13.78 8.23 -2.50
N GLU A 122 -13.17 9.40 -2.43
CA GLU A 122 -13.80 10.63 -1.97
C GLU A 122 -14.20 11.43 -3.21
N SER A 123 -15.38 12.06 -3.18
CA SER A 123 -15.82 12.92 -4.27
C SER A 123 -15.19 14.31 -4.14
N ASP A 124 -14.63 14.82 -5.24
CA ASP A 124 -14.13 16.21 -5.31
C ASP A 124 -15.24 17.25 -5.61
N THR A 125 -16.51 16.85 -5.52
CA THR A 125 -17.67 17.69 -5.83
C THR A 125 -18.20 18.43 -4.60
N GLU A 126 -19.05 19.45 -4.81
CA GLU A 126 -19.70 20.21 -3.73
C GLU A 126 -20.50 19.31 -2.77
N ASP A 127 -21.07 18.21 -3.26
CA ASP A 127 -21.70 17.17 -2.45
C ASP A 127 -20.65 16.13 -2.03
N PHE A 128 -19.91 16.39 -0.95
CA PHE A 128 -18.89 15.46 -0.43
C PHE A 128 -19.53 14.13 -0.02
N PHE A 129 -19.24 13.06 -0.77
CA PHE A 129 -19.60 11.68 -0.43
C PHE A 129 -18.39 10.77 -0.50
N ILE A 130 -18.42 9.71 0.30
CA ILE A 130 -17.39 8.67 0.33
C ILE A 130 -18.01 7.38 -0.20
N ARG A 131 -17.35 6.78 -1.19
CA ARG A 131 -17.71 5.50 -1.77
C ARG A 131 -16.66 4.45 -1.43
N VAL A 132 -17.09 3.31 -0.93
CA VAL A 132 -16.23 2.13 -0.79
C VAL A 132 -16.35 1.34 -2.09
N ASP A 133 -15.28 1.31 -2.85
CA ASP A 133 -15.23 0.74 -4.19
C ASP A 133 -15.04 -0.76 -4.20
N ALA A 134 -14.18 -1.27 -3.32
CA ALA A 134 -13.88 -2.70 -3.19
C ALA A 134 -13.42 -3.05 -1.77
N ILE A 135 -13.66 -4.29 -1.36
CA ILE A 135 -13.15 -4.88 -0.11
C ILE A 135 -12.55 -6.27 -0.37
N GLU A 136 -11.54 -6.70 0.41
CA GLU A 136 -10.91 -8.01 0.18
C GLU A 136 -11.68 -9.20 0.79
N GLU A 137 -12.60 -8.93 1.73
CA GLU A 137 -13.43 -9.93 2.40
C GLU A 137 -14.82 -9.36 2.71
N PRO A 138 -15.86 -10.20 2.97
CA PRO A 138 -17.17 -9.72 3.41
C PRO A 138 -17.09 -8.92 4.73
N VAL A 139 -17.69 -7.72 4.72
CA VAL A 139 -17.77 -6.80 5.87
C VAL A 139 -19.22 -6.38 6.13
N SER A 140 -19.65 -6.42 7.39
CA SER A 140 -20.98 -5.96 7.80
C SER A 140 -21.14 -4.46 7.54
N GLY A 141 -22.30 -4.05 7.02
CA GLY A 141 -22.56 -2.66 6.61
C GLY A 141 -22.09 -2.32 5.20
N LEU A 142 -21.28 -3.19 4.56
CA LEU A 142 -20.75 -3.01 3.21
C LEU A 142 -21.08 -4.21 2.31
N ALA A 143 -22.22 -4.86 2.54
CA ALA A 143 -22.60 -6.10 1.83
C ALA A 143 -22.85 -5.90 0.32
N HIS A 144 -23.06 -4.67 -0.13
CA HIS A 144 -23.22 -4.30 -1.54
C HIS A 144 -21.89 -4.00 -2.25
N VAL A 145 -20.79 -3.85 -1.50
CA VAL A 145 -19.48 -3.54 -2.05
C VAL A 145 -18.87 -4.79 -2.70
N PRO A 146 -18.32 -4.68 -3.92
CA PRO A 146 -17.61 -5.79 -4.57
C PRO A 146 -16.48 -6.35 -3.71
N ILE A 147 -16.39 -7.68 -3.67
CA ILE A 147 -15.28 -8.38 -3.02
C ILE A 147 -14.22 -8.69 -4.08
N GLU A 148 -13.08 -8.01 -4.01
CA GLU A 148 -12.01 -8.09 -5.00
C GLU A 148 -10.63 -7.98 -4.33
N ARG A 149 -9.61 -8.56 -4.97
CA ARG A 149 -8.22 -8.29 -4.58
C ARG A 149 -7.87 -6.85 -4.94
N ILE A 150 -7.14 -6.15 -4.07
CA ILE A 150 -6.76 -4.75 -4.29
C ILE A 150 -5.27 -4.71 -4.70
N PRO A 151 -4.94 -4.76 -6.01
CA PRO A 151 -3.56 -4.86 -6.49
C PRO A 151 -2.69 -3.66 -6.13
N GLU A 152 -3.29 -2.49 -5.91
CA GLU A 152 -2.59 -1.26 -5.53
C GLU A 152 -1.73 -1.43 -4.28
N VAL A 153 -2.16 -2.28 -3.35
CA VAL A 153 -1.42 -2.50 -2.11
C VAL A 153 -0.11 -3.26 -2.31
N ILE A 154 -0.02 -4.04 -3.39
CA ILE A 154 1.24 -4.66 -3.78
C ILE A 154 2.23 -3.58 -4.23
N ARG A 155 1.78 -2.57 -4.98
CA ARG A 155 2.64 -1.45 -5.42
C ARG A 155 3.12 -0.61 -4.24
N ASP A 156 2.31 -0.47 -3.20
CA ASP A 156 2.65 0.33 -2.01
C ASP A 156 3.47 -0.46 -0.99
N SER A 157 3.36 -1.78 -1.01
CA SER A 157 4.15 -2.66 -0.15
C SER A 157 5.63 -2.53 -0.53
N PHE A 158 6.40 -1.85 0.31
CA PHE A 158 7.84 -1.78 0.15
C PHE A 158 8.48 -3.14 0.44
N VAL A 159 9.38 -3.55 -0.45
CA VAL A 159 10.25 -4.71 -0.25
C VAL A 159 11.68 -4.22 -0.43
N PRO A 160 12.62 -4.59 0.48
CA PRO A 160 14.00 -4.12 0.39
C PRO A 160 14.66 -4.50 -0.94
N SER A 161 15.49 -3.59 -1.47
CA SER A 161 16.28 -3.80 -2.68
C SER A 161 17.77 -3.48 -2.41
N PRO A 162 18.43 -4.24 -1.51
CA PRO A 162 19.76 -3.90 -1.00
C PRO A 162 20.86 -3.86 -2.07
N LEU A 163 20.75 -4.65 -3.14
CA LEU A 163 21.74 -4.63 -4.23
C LEU A 163 21.65 -3.31 -5.00
N VAL A 164 20.44 -2.90 -5.34
CA VAL A 164 20.18 -1.65 -6.06
C VAL A 164 20.41 -0.44 -5.16
N ASP A 165 20.09 -0.52 -3.87
CA ASP A 165 20.41 0.55 -2.90
C ASP A 165 21.91 0.78 -2.79
N SER A 166 22.70 -0.30 -2.70
CA SER A 166 24.16 -0.23 -2.67
C SER A 166 24.73 0.36 -3.97
N PHE A 167 24.17 -0.04 -5.11
CA PHE A 167 24.58 0.46 -6.42
C PHE A 167 24.22 1.94 -6.62
N ALA A 168 23.02 2.36 -6.24
CA ALA A 168 22.59 3.76 -6.30
C ALA A 168 23.44 4.65 -5.39
N ALA A 169 23.80 4.18 -4.20
CA ALA A 169 24.72 4.89 -3.30
C ALA A 169 26.13 5.01 -3.90
N TRP A 170 26.63 3.96 -4.55
CA TRP A 170 27.90 3.99 -5.27
C TRP A 170 27.87 4.98 -6.45
N LEU A 171 26.80 4.95 -7.26
CA LEU A 171 26.62 5.84 -8.41
C LEU A 171 26.66 7.31 -8.00
N LYS A 172 25.93 7.66 -6.94
CA LYS A 172 25.96 9.00 -6.34
C LYS A 172 27.37 9.44 -5.93
N GLY A 173 28.15 8.52 -5.36
CA GLY A 173 29.57 8.79 -5.04
C GLY A 173 30.47 8.96 -6.26
N CYS A 174 30.10 8.40 -7.41
CA CYS A 174 30.81 8.60 -8.68
C CYS A 174 30.47 9.95 -9.34
N GLU A 175 29.22 10.41 -9.26
CA GLU A 175 28.81 11.76 -9.73
C GLU A 175 29.64 12.85 -9.05
N GLU A 176 29.84 12.73 -7.73
CA GLU A 176 30.68 13.64 -6.93
C GLU A 176 32.16 13.65 -7.38
N MET A 177 32.62 12.57 -8.03
CA MET A 177 34.00 12.38 -8.47
C MET A 177 34.24 12.82 -9.93
N TYR A 178 33.19 12.91 -10.76
CA TYR A 178 33.27 13.27 -12.19
C TYR A 178 32.17 14.27 -12.61
N PRO A 179 32.22 15.52 -12.13
CA PRO A 179 31.18 16.53 -12.35
C PRO A 179 31.03 16.99 -13.81
N ASP A 180 32.04 16.78 -14.66
CA ASP A 180 32.03 17.12 -16.11
C ASP A 180 31.54 15.96 -17.00
N SER A 181 30.98 14.89 -16.43
CA SER A 181 30.36 13.82 -17.21
C SER A 181 28.99 14.24 -17.76
N ASP A 182 29.02 15.09 -18.79
CA ASP A 182 27.85 15.55 -19.56
C ASP A 182 26.94 14.43 -20.13
N GLY A 183 27.37 13.16 -20.03
CA GLY A 183 26.71 11.99 -20.61
C GLY A 183 25.63 11.33 -19.75
N VAL A 184 25.50 11.71 -18.47
CA VAL A 184 24.46 11.14 -17.59
C VAL A 184 23.55 12.24 -17.04
N LYS A 185 23.11 13.17 -17.90
CA LYS A 185 22.20 14.25 -17.49
C LYS A 185 20.77 13.75 -17.26
N GLU A 186 20.38 13.76 -15.98
CA GLU A 186 19.07 14.05 -15.36
C GLU A 186 17.81 13.27 -15.77
N SER A 187 17.81 12.46 -16.84
CA SER A 187 16.60 11.75 -17.28
C SER A 187 16.73 10.23 -17.38
N GLY A 188 17.95 9.69 -17.50
CA GLY A 188 18.19 8.24 -17.62
C GLY A 188 18.41 7.50 -16.30
N GLU A 189 19.06 8.13 -15.32
CA GLU A 189 19.45 7.50 -14.04
C GLU A 189 18.26 6.99 -13.25
N HIS A 190 17.25 7.85 -13.08
CA HIS A 190 16.01 7.48 -12.41
C HIS A 190 15.32 6.30 -13.10
N LEU A 191 15.38 6.22 -14.43
CA LEU A 191 14.71 5.16 -15.21
C LEU A 191 15.41 3.81 -15.04
N PHE A 192 16.74 3.75 -15.11
CA PHE A 192 17.45 2.46 -15.02
C PHE A 192 17.60 1.98 -13.59
N VAL A 193 17.85 2.87 -12.62
CA VAL A 193 17.83 2.50 -11.20
C VAL A 193 16.43 2.06 -10.80
N GLY A 194 15.39 2.73 -11.29
CA GLY A 194 13.99 2.33 -11.10
C GLY A 194 13.69 0.94 -11.67
N SER A 195 14.09 0.68 -12.92
CA SER A 195 13.89 -0.62 -13.57
C SER A 195 14.67 -1.74 -12.87
N LEU A 196 15.90 -1.48 -12.44
CA LEU A 196 16.73 -2.43 -11.71
C LEU A 196 16.14 -2.73 -10.33
N ARG A 197 15.59 -1.70 -9.67
CA ARG A 197 14.89 -1.82 -8.39
C ARG A 197 13.63 -2.67 -8.52
N ALA A 198 12.80 -2.41 -9.53
CA ALA A 198 11.61 -3.22 -9.81
C ALA A 198 12.00 -4.69 -10.00
N TRP A 199 13.05 -4.95 -10.79
CA TRP A 199 13.57 -6.30 -11.02
C TRP A 199 14.04 -6.99 -9.73
N GLU A 200 14.83 -6.30 -8.90
CA GLU A 200 15.26 -6.85 -7.59
C GLU A 200 14.05 -7.10 -6.69
N MET A 201 13.15 -6.13 -6.54
CA MET A 201 11.96 -6.24 -5.70
C MET A 201 11.10 -7.43 -6.10
N MET A 202 10.92 -7.69 -7.40
CA MET A 202 10.20 -8.87 -7.88
C MET A 202 10.89 -10.16 -7.41
N THR A 203 12.22 -10.28 -7.54
CA THR A 203 12.94 -11.48 -7.04
C THR A 203 12.82 -11.66 -5.54
N VAL A 204 12.85 -10.57 -4.77
CA VAL A 204 12.67 -10.63 -3.33
C VAL A 204 11.24 -11.04 -2.98
N ARG A 205 10.22 -10.55 -3.69
CA ARG A 205 8.82 -10.99 -3.52
C ARG A 205 8.67 -12.48 -3.78
N ILE A 206 9.24 -13.00 -4.87
CA ILE A 206 9.21 -14.46 -5.15
C ILE A 206 9.82 -15.22 -3.95
N SER A 207 10.97 -14.77 -3.45
CA SER A 207 11.68 -15.44 -2.36
C SER A 207 10.94 -15.43 -1.02
N GLN A 208 10.08 -14.43 -0.79
CA GLN A 208 9.31 -14.24 0.44
C GLN A 208 7.88 -14.76 0.35
N GLY A 209 7.50 -15.41 -0.75
CA GLY A 209 6.13 -15.91 -0.93
C GLY A 209 5.12 -14.79 -1.17
N TRP A 210 5.49 -13.77 -1.96
CA TRP A 210 4.58 -12.74 -2.47
C TRP A 210 3.90 -11.87 -1.40
N PRO A 211 4.66 -11.20 -0.53
CA PRO A 211 4.06 -10.22 0.37
C PRO A 211 3.35 -9.12 -0.42
N PRO A 212 2.28 -8.53 0.13
CA PRO A 212 1.77 -8.75 1.50
C PRO A 212 0.76 -9.91 1.64
N SER A 213 0.26 -10.51 0.56
CA SER A 213 -0.95 -11.35 0.57
C SER A 213 -0.80 -12.74 -0.05
N ALA A 214 0.43 -13.18 -0.32
CA ALA A 214 0.74 -14.39 -1.09
C ALA A 214 0.17 -14.38 -2.52
N TRP A 215 -0.20 -13.19 -3.03
CA TRP A 215 -0.82 -12.98 -4.33
C TRP A 215 -0.11 -11.86 -5.09
N TYR A 216 -0.02 -12.00 -6.41
CA TYR A 216 0.61 -11.03 -7.29
C TYR A 216 -0.04 -11.10 -8.68
N PRO A 217 -0.60 -10.00 -9.21
CA PRO A 217 -1.22 -9.97 -10.53
C PRO A 217 -0.26 -10.42 -11.63
N ALA A 218 -0.77 -11.16 -12.61
CA ALA A 218 0.00 -11.54 -13.78
C ALA A 218 0.44 -10.33 -14.61
N GLU A 219 -0.38 -9.28 -14.65
CA GLU A 219 -0.05 -8.01 -15.29
C GLU A 219 1.18 -7.35 -14.65
N PHE A 220 1.29 -7.39 -13.33
CA PHE A 220 2.45 -6.82 -12.62
C PHE A 220 3.69 -7.67 -12.88
N TYR A 221 3.55 -8.99 -12.91
CA TYR A 221 4.67 -9.86 -13.25
C TYR A 221 5.17 -9.60 -14.68
N ARG A 222 4.24 -9.41 -15.63
CA ARG A 222 4.56 -8.98 -17.00
C ARG A 222 5.28 -7.63 -17.02
N GLU A 223 4.77 -6.63 -16.30
CA GLU A 223 5.41 -5.30 -16.18
C GLU A 223 6.86 -5.42 -15.67
N ASP A 224 7.13 -6.31 -14.71
CA ASP A 224 8.49 -6.56 -14.22
C ASP A 224 9.41 -7.22 -15.28
N LEU A 225 8.87 -8.08 -16.14
CA LEU A 225 9.61 -8.64 -17.27
C LEU A 225 9.88 -7.60 -18.37
N ASP A 226 8.94 -6.68 -18.61
CA ASP A 226 9.13 -5.53 -19.51
C ASP A 226 10.21 -4.57 -18.96
N ASN A 227 10.25 -4.36 -17.64
CA ASN A 227 11.33 -3.62 -16.98
C ASN A 227 12.68 -4.31 -17.23
N ARG A 228 12.72 -5.65 -17.23
CA ARG A 228 13.93 -6.41 -17.52
C ARG A 228 14.37 -6.30 -18.98
N ASP A 229 13.44 -6.23 -19.94
CA ASP A 229 13.76 -5.93 -21.36
C ASP A 229 14.38 -4.53 -21.49
N SER A 230 13.85 -3.54 -20.78
CA SER A 230 14.36 -2.17 -20.79
C SER A 230 15.81 -2.08 -20.28
N LEU A 231 16.17 -2.87 -19.25
CA LEU A 231 17.54 -2.94 -18.71
C LEU A 231 18.56 -3.42 -19.76
N CYS A 232 18.18 -4.31 -20.69
CA CYS A 232 19.06 -4.74 -21.78
C CYS A 232 19.37 -3.62 -22.75
N GLN A 233 18.39 -2.76 -23.06
CA GLN A 233 18.58 -1.63 -23.96
C GLN A 233 19.52 -0.61 -23.34
N ILE A 234 19.27 -0.26 -22.07
CA ILE A 234 20.01 0.76 -21.34
C ILE A 234 21.49 0.40 -21.17
N SER A 235 21.82 -0.88 -20.94
CA SER A 235 23.20 -1.31 -20.70
C SER A 235 24.20 -0.94 -21.81
N ASN A 236 23.71 -0.73 -23.04
CA ASN A 236 24.52 -0.38 -24.20
C ASN A 236 24.95 1.10 -24.21
N ASP A 237 24.23 1.95 -23.51
CA ASP A 237 24.42 3.41 -23.51
C ASP A 237 25.21 3.90 -22.28
N LEU A 238 25.48 3.01 -21.32
CA LEU A 238 26.19 3.35 -20.09
C LEU A 238 27.71 3.51 -20.30
N PRO A 239 28.36 4.50 -19.65
CA PRO A 239 29.81 4.57 -19.60
C PRO A 239 30.45 3.27 -19.08
N ALA A 240 31.59 2.87 -19.63
CA ALA A 240 32.17 1.54 -19.39
C ALA A 240 32.32 1.17 -17.90
N ALA A 241 32.72 2.12 -17.04
CA ALA A 241 32.85 1.88 -15.61
C ALA A 241 31.49 1.62 -14.93
N ILE A 242 30.45 2.39 -15.29
CA ILE A 242 29.08 2.24 -14.79
C ILE A 242 28.45 0.97 -15.36
N SER A 243 28.62 0.72 -16.66
CA SER A 243 28.12 -0.49 -17.34
C SER A 243 28.62 -1.76 -16.66
N LYS A 244 29.90 -1.82 -16.29
CA LYS A 244 30.44 -2.98 -15.55
C LYS A 244 29.74 -3.19 -14.20
N ALA A 245 29.67 -2.15 -13.36
CA ALA A 245 29.03 -2.24 -12.05
C ALA A 245 27.54 -2.58 -12.15
N PHE A 246 26.86 -1.99 -13.13
CA PHE A 246 25.47 -2.27 -13.46
C PHE A 246 25.26 -3.74 -13.85
N LEU A 247 26.08 -4.27 -14.76
CA LEU A 247 26.00 -5.68 -15.19
C LEU A 247 26.29 -6.64 -14.04
N ASP A 248 27.22 -6.31 -13.14
CA ASP A 248 27.50 -7.12 -11.95
C ASP A 248 26.26 -7.22 -11.03
N VAL A 249 25.52 -6.12 -10.85
CA VAL A 249 24.26 -6.13 -10.07
C VAL A 249 23.18 -6.91 -10.80
N LEU A 250 22.98 -6.63 -12.10
CA LEU A 250 21.96 -7.28 -12.92
C LEU A 250 22.15 -8.81 -12.95
N ASN A 251 23.39 -9.28 -13.12
CA ASN A 251 23.71 -10.71 -13.13
C ASN A 251 23.40 -11.40 -11.80
N ARG A 252 23.55 -10.69 -10.67
CA ARG A 252 23.19 -11.24 -9.34
C ARG A 252 21.68 -11.38 -9.20
N ILE A 253 20.91 -10.36 -9.62
CA ILE A 253 19.45 -10.42 -9.58
C ILE A 253 18.94 -11.51 -10.54
N ASP A 254 19.48 -11.59 -11.76
CA ASP A 254 19.14 -12.64 -12.72
C ASP A 254 19.44 -14.05 -12.18
N GLY A 255 20.55 -14.22 -11.47
CA GLY A 255 20.89 -15.48 -10.80
C GLY A 255 19.86 -15.89 -9.75
N GLU A 256 19.38 -14.95 -8.94
CA GLU A 256 18.30 -15.21 -7.97
C GLU A 256 16.98 -15.50 -8.67
N PHE A 257 16.62 -14.74 -9.71
CA PHE A 257 15.43 -15.01 -10.50
C PHE A 257 15.45 -16.43 -11.08
N ILE A 258 16.56 -16.86 -11.68
CA ILE A 258 16.73 -18.24 -12.19
C ILE A 258 16.53 -19.26 -11.07
N ARG A 259 17.15 -19.05 -9.90
CA ARG A 259 17.05 -19.97 -8.76
C ARG A 259 15.61 -20.12 -8.25
N LEU A 260 14.82 -19.05 -8.34
CA LEU A 260 13.46 -18.95 -7.79
C LEU A 260 12.35 -19.32 -8.80
N THR A 261 12.71 -19.60 -10.05
CA THR A 261 11.78 -19.85 -11.15
C THR A 261 12.09 -21.15 -11.87
N VAL A 262 11.15 -21.61 -12.70
CA VAL A 262 11.32 -22.75 -13.61
C VAL A 262 11.02 -22.31 -15.04
N ASP A 263 11.74 -22.87 -16.01
CA ASP A 263 11.45 -22.65 -17.44
C ASP A 263 10.24 -23.50 -17.82
N ASP A 264 9.15 -22.85 -18.14
CA ASP A 264 7.91 -23.46 -18.63
C ASP A 264 7.61 -23.05 -20.08
N GLY A 265 8.58 -22.43 -20.76
CA GLY A 265 8.41 -21.88 -22.10
C GLY A 265 7.56 -20.59 -22.15
N GLY A 266 7.18 -20.02 -21.00
CA GLY A 266 6.30 -18.84 -20.92
C GLY A 266 4.81 -19.19 -20.87
N VAL A 267 4.48 -20.49 -20.82
CA VAL A 267 3.12 -21.00 -20.93
C VAL A 267 2.22 -20.48 -19.81
N ALA A 268 2.68 -20.43 -18.57
CA ALA A 268 1.82 -20.02 -17.46
C ALA A 268 1.38 -18.56 -17.56
N LEU A 269 2.28 -17.66 -17.96
CA LEU A 269 1.94 -16.25 -18.12
C LEU A 269 1.04 -16.03 -19.34
N ASP A 270 1.33 -16.68 -20.48
CA ASP A 270 0.49 -16.56 -21.68
C ASP A 270 -0.93 -17.11 -21.45
N THR A 271 -1.05 -18.18 -20.67
CA THR A 271 -2.35 -18.77 -20.30
C THR A 271 -3.16 -17.81 -19.45
N GLU A 272 -2.56 -17.22 -18.41
CA GLU A 272 -3.27 -16.30 -17.51
C GLU A 272 -3.69 -15.01 -18.23
N MET A 273 -2.82 -14.49 -19.09
CA MET A 273 -3.07 -13.26 -19.84
C MET A 273 -4.02 -13.44 -21.04
N GLU A 274 -4.59 -14.64 -21.21
CA GLU A 274 -5.44 -15.03 -22.36
C GLU A 274 -4.84 -14.64 -23.72
N ILE A 275 -3.52 -14.77 -23.87
CA ILE A 275 -2.84 -14.41 -25.12
C ILE A 275 -3.12 -15.51 -26.15
N LEU A 276 -4.14 -15.27 -26.99
CA LEU A 276 -4.67 -16.21 -27.98
C LEU A 276 -3.69 -16.56 -29.12
N ASP A 277 -2.62 -15.78 -29.30
CA ASP A 277 -1.59 -16.00 -30.33
C ASP A 277 -0.22 -15.99 -29.66
N PRO A 278 0.50 -17.12 -29.57
CA PRO A 278 1.80 -17.18 -28.91
C PRO A 278 2.74 -16.15 -29.53
N ALA A 279 3.42 -15.39 -28.66
CA ALA A 279 4.37 -14.37 -29.09
C ALA A 279 5.40 -14.89 -30.10
N PRO A 280 6.04 -13.99 -30.87
CA PRO A 280 7.03 -14.34 -31.87
C PRO A 280 8.10 -15.32 -31.36
N PRO A 281 8.75 -16.10 -32.25
CA PRO A 281 9.39 -17.36 -31.90
C PRO A 281 10.58 -17.30 -30.93
N VAL A 282 11.00 -16.12 -30.46
CA VAL A 282 12.15 -15.94 -29.58
C VAL A 282 11.87 -14.81 -28.58
N ARG A 283 11.17 -15.12 -27.48
CA ARG A 283 11.21 -14.25 -26.29
C ARG A 283 12.54 -14.43 -25.54
N ASN A 284 13.00 -13.39 -24.84
CA ASN A 284 14.16 -13.51 -23.96
C ASN A 284 13.96 -14.59 -22.89
N TRP A 285 15.06 -15.14 -22.36
CA TRP A 285 14.98 -16.32 -21.49
C TRP A 285 14.16 -16.08 -20.22
N TRP A 286 14.08 -14.85 -19.69
CA TRP A 286 13.29 -14.55 -18.49
C TRP A 286 11.78 -14.65 -18.72
N TRP A 287 11.29 -14.31 -19.91
CA TRP A 287 9.89 -14.48 -20.30
C TRP A 287 9.43 -15.93 -20.39
N ARG A 288 10.38 -16.86 -20.50
CA ARG A 288 10.10 -18.30 -20.58
C ARG A 288 9.99 -18.95 -19.21
N ARG A 289 10.06 -18.14 -18.15
CA ARG A 289 10.13 -18.63 -16.78
C ARG A 289 8.95 -18.14 -15.98
N ARG A 290 8.50 -19.01 -15.10
CA ARG A 290 7.49 -18.70 -14.09
C ARG A 290 8.04 -18.96 -12.69
N PRO A 291 7.51 -18.30 -11.67
CA PRO A 291 7.76 -18.69 -10.29
C PRO A 291 7.35 -20.14 -10.03
N ILE A 292 8.04 -20.78 -9.08
CA ILE A 292 7.74 -22.16 -8.68
C ILE A 292 6.28 -22.27 -8.20
N GLU A 293 5.87 -21.34 -7.34
CA GLU A 293 4.50 -21.14 -6.88
C GLU A 293 3.89 -19.94 -7.59
N LEU A 294 2.82 -20.17 -8.35
CA LEU A 294 2.16 -19.15 -9.17
C LEU A 294 1.33 -18.21 -8.29
N PRO A 295 1.61 -16.90 -8.29
CA PRO A 295 0.96 -15.95 -7.37
C PRO A 295 -0.35 -15.37 -7.90
N TRP A 296 -0.70 -15.58 -9.17
CA TRP A 296 -1.93 -15.11 -9.79
C TRP A 296 -3.02 -16.19 -9.85
N ASN A 297 -2.72 -17.42 -9.47
CA ASN A 297 -3.74 -18.47 -9.42
C ASN A 297 -4.73 -18.16 -8.28
N SER A 298 -5.91 -17.70 -8.67
CA SER A 298 -7.06 -17.57 -7.79
C SER A 298 -7.38 -18.96 -7.19
N SER A 299 -7.21 -19.11 -5.88
CA SER A 299 -7.81 -20.25 -5.16
C SER A 299 -9.27 -19.96 -4.89
#